data_AF-A0A2K3YYW2-F1
#
_entry.id   AF-A0A2K3YYW2-F1
#
_cell.length_a   1.000
_cell.length_b   1.000
_cell.length_c   1.000
_cell.angle_alpha   90.00
_cell.angle_beta   90.00
_cell.angle_gamma   90.00
#
_symmetry.space_group_name_H-M   'P 1'
#
loop_
_entity.id
_entity.type
_entity.pdbx_description
1 polymer ?
#
loop_
_entity_poly.entity_id
_entity_poly.type
_entity_poly.pdbx_seq_one_letter_code
_entity_poly.pdbx_strand_id
1 'polypeptide(L)'
;MFVEKTAPLNIENLKKEIEAYTEQSADITDGFEQVLQFVELEHIYGAALEEISTKLRILDEDFQLKTAHNPIHHMERRVKKLPSLLQKLKRKGLPMTADTAKENIHDIAGIRVVCNYLDDIYTVERLLLQQSDIKLLKRKDYVETPKANGYMSLHLVVTVPLFLTDGVVETPVEIQLRTIGMDMWASLEHKLHYKSFKNTDSYRDLLKECADDIASVEAKMQRVHLDIQHDDEK
;
A
#
# COMPACT_ATOMS: atom_id res chain seq x y z
N MET A 1 4.50 -15.31 -1.95
CA MET A 1 5.18 -15.00 -3.23
C MET A 1 5.13 -13.49 -3.44
N PHE A 2 6.27 -12.81 -3.58
CA PHE A 2 6.30 -11.37 -3.90
C PHE A 2 6.17 -11.18 -5.41
N VAL A 3 5.31 -10.26 -5.85
CA VAL A 3 5.30 -9.78 -7.24
C VAL A 3 5.91 -8.40 -7.25
N GLU A 4 7.17 -8.30 -7.68
CA GLU A 4 7.84 -7.02 -7.85
C GLU A 4 7.43 -6.34 -9.17
N LYS A 5 7.09 -5.05 -9.11
CA LYS A 5 6.96 -4.18 -10.27
C LYS A 5 7.99 -3.05 -10.17
N THR A 6 9.27 -3.41 -10.15
CA THR A 6 10.38 -2.44 -10.17
C THR A 6 10.77 -2.18 -11.63
N ALA A 7 10.66 -0.91 -12.06
CA ALA A 7 11.38 -0.46 -13.24
C ALA A 7 12.80 -0.09 -12.79
N PRO A 8 13.86 -0.44 -13.53
CA PRO A 8 15.22 -0.07 -13.15
C PRO A 8 15.34 1.47 -13.11
N LEU A 9 15.89 1.99 -12.01
CA LEU A 9 16.14 3.41 -11.83
C LEU A 9 17.23 3.86 -12.81
N ASN A 10 16.91 4.78 -13.73
CA ASN A 10 17.87 5.36 -14.66
C ASN A 10 18.01 6.85 -14.36
N ILE A 11 19.21 7.25 -13.91
CA ILE A 11 19.55 8.62 -13.51
C ILE A 11 19.38 9.61 -14.69
N GLU A 12 19.65 9.21 -15.93
CA GLU A 12 19.44 10.08 -17.11
C GLU A 12 17.96 10.30 -17.41
N ASN A 13 17.11 9.30 -17.18
CA ASN A 13 15.66 9.45 -17.33
C ASN A 13 15.10 10.36 -16.22
N LEU A 14 15.58 10.22 -14.99
CA LEU A 14 15.20 11.08 -13.87
C LEU A 14 15.57 12.54 -14.12
N LYS A 15 16.78 12.81 -14.64
CA LYS A 15 17.21 14.17 -15.01
C LYS A 15 16.28 14.80 -16.05
N LYS A 16 15.99 14.08 -17.13
CA LYS A 16 15.09 14.55 -18.19
C LYS A 16 13.66 14.78 -17.70
N GLU A 17 13.15 13.91 -16.82
CA GLU A 17 11.83 14.09 -16.22
C GLU A 17 11.79 15.33 -15.34
N ILE A 18 12.81 15.56 -14.49
CA ILE A 18 12.87 16.73 -13.62
C ILE A 18 13.04 18.02 -14.42
N GLU A 19 13.94 18.06 -15.41
CA GLU A 19 14.13 19.20 -16.33
C GLU A 19 12.84 19.60 -17.07
N ALA A 20 11.96 18.63 -17.37
CA ALA A 20 10.66 18.89 -17.98
C ALA A 20 9.64 19.52 -17.01
N TYR A 21 9.90 19.49 -15.69
CA TYR A 21 9.04 20.06 -14.66
C TYR A 21 9.63 21.30 -13.97
N THR A 22 10.95 21.51 -14.02
CA THR A 22 11.62 22.76 -13.59
C THR A 22 11.63 23.78 -14.73
N GLU A 23 10.47 24.36 -15.04
CA GLU A 23 10.45 25.70 -15.64
C GLU A 23 10.87 26.69 -14.54
N GLN A 24 12.13 27.14 -14.54
CA GLN A 24 12.79 28.08 -13.60
C GLN A 24 13.74 27.47 -12.57
N SER A 25 14.88 26.92 -13.01
CA SER A 25 16.11 26.97 -12.19
C SER A 25 17.29 27.29 -13.10
N ALA A 26 17.84 28.49 -12.96
CA ALA A 26 18.96 28.99 -13.78
C ALA A 26 20.31 28.34 -13.45
N ASP A 27 20.34 27.37 -12.52
CA ASP A 27 21.55 26.70 -12.07
C ASP A 27 21.36 25.17 -12.15
N ILE A 28 22.15 24.52 -13.01
CA ILE A 28 22.14 23.07 -13.25
C ILE A 28 22.45 22.30 -11.95
N THR A 29 23.16 22.94 -11.02
CA THR A 29 23.61 22.37 -9.75
C THR A 29 22.42 22.10 -8.80
N ASP A 30 21.46 23.03 -8.74
CA ASP A 30 20.27 22.93 -7.86
C ASP A 30 19.30 21.83 -8.33
N GLY A 31 19.12 21.69 -9.66
CA GLY A 31 18.34 20.61 -10.23
C GLY A 31 18.94 19.23 -9.97
N PHE A 32 20.28 19.11 -10.00
CA PHE A 32 20.95 17.84 -9.71
C PHE A 32 20.84 17.43 -8.24
N GLU A 33 20.98 18.38 -7.32
CA GLU A 33 20.82 18.13 -5.89
C GLU A 33 19.41 17.66 -5.54
N GLN A 34 18.37 18.27 -6.13
CA GLN A 34 17.00 17.80 -5.99
C GLN A 34 16.81 16.37 -6.50
N VAL A 35 17.42 16.01 -7.64
CA VAL A 35 17.37 14.62 -8.16
C VAL A 35 17.94 13.65 -7.12
N LEU A 36 19.10 13.96 -6.55
CA LEU A 36 19.76 13.10 -5.55
C LEU A 36 18.88 12.91 -4.31
N GLN A 37 18.23 13.97 -3.83
CA GLN A 37 17.31 13.88 -2.68
C GLN A 37 16.12 12.95 -2.96
N PHE A 38 15.57 12.94 -4.17
CA PHE A 38 14.49 12.00 -4.53
C PHE A 38 14.97 10.56 -4.68
N VAL A 39 16.21 10.34 -5.15
CA VAL A 39 16.82 9.00 -5.20
C VAL A 39 17.03 8.47 -3.79
N GLU A 40 17.52 9.30 -2.87
CA GLU A 40 17.67 8.95 -1.45
C GLU A 40 16.32 8.63 -0.82
N LEU A 41 15.29 9.45 -1.09
CA LEU A 41 13.93 9.21 -0.65
C LEU A 41 13.42 7.84 -1.14
N GLU A 42 13.59 7.51 -2.41
CA GLU A 42 13.19 6.22 -2.96
C GLU A 42 13.92 5.05 -2.28
N HIS A 43 15.22 5.20 -2.00
CA HIS A 43 16.00 4.19 -1.27
C HIS A 43 15.44 3.96 0.15
N ILE A 44 15.23 5.04 0.91
CA ILE A 44 14.69 4.99 2.28
C ILE A 44 13.32 4.29 2.30
N TYR A 45 12.40 4.69 1.43
CA TYR A 45 11.07 4.09 1.38
C TYR A 45 11.07 2.66 0.83
N GLY A 46 12.04 2.32 -0.04
CA GLY A 46 12.30 0.94 -0.45
C GLY A 46 12.74 0.06 0.73
N ALA A 47 13.67 0.54 1.56
CA ALA A 47 14.10 -0.15 2.77
C ALA A 47 12.96 -0.31 3.79
N ALA A 48 12.11 0.71 3.96
CA ALA A 48 10.92 0.61 4.81
C ALA A 48 9.95 -0.48 4.36
N LEU A 49 9.80 -0.68 3.04
CA LEU A 49 8.99 -1.78 2.51
C LEU A 49 9.63 -3.15 2.80
N GLU A 50 10.95 -3.28 2.74
CA GLU A 50 11.63 -4.55 3.09
C GLU A 50 11.41 -4.91 4.57
N GLU A 51 11.55 -3.94 5.48
CA GLU A 51 11.31 -4.14 6.92
C GLU A 51 9.88 -4.60 7.20
N ILE A 52 8.89 -3.86 6.68
CA ILE A 52 7.47 -4.20 6.86
C ILE A 52 7.14 -5.55 6.20
N SER A 53 7.68 -5.81 5.00
CA SER A 53 7.46 -7.09 4.29
C SER A 53 8.01 -8.27 5.10
N THR A 54 9.18 -8.10 5.72
CA THR A 54 9.80 -9.13 6.55
C THR A 54 8.98 -9.40 7.80
N LYS A 55 8.53 -8.34 8.50
CA LYS A 55 7.66 -8.47 9.67
C LYS A 55 6.36 -9.20 9.34
N LEU A 56 5.69 -8.82 8.26
CA LEU A 56 4.44 -9.47 7.82
C LEU A 56 4.64 -10.93 7.43
N ARG A 57 5.73 -11.25 6.72
CA ARG A 57 6.07 -12.63 6.35
C ARG A 57 6.31 -13.50 7.59
N ILE A 58 7.08 -12.99 8.56
CA ILE A 58 7.35 -13.72 9.82
C ILE A 58 6.05 -13.94 10.59
N LEU A 59 5.15 -12.96 10.63
CA LEU A 59 3.84 -13.12 11.25
C LEU A 59 3.00 -14.20 10.57
N ASP A 60 2.98 -14.25 9.24
CA ASP A 60 2.25 -15.30 8.49
C ASP A 60 2.81 -16.70 8.78
N GLU A 61 4.14 -16.84 8.76
CA GLU A 61 4.84 -18.11 9.05
C GLU A 61 4.61 -18.58 10.50
N ASP A 62 4.73 -17.67 11.48
CA ASP A 62 4.50 -17.99 12.90
C ASP A 62 3.02 -18.33 13.17
N PHE A 63 2.09 -17.64 12.53
CA PHE A 63 0.67 -17.94 12.65
C PHE A 63 0.35 -19.32 12.07
N GLN A 64 0.86 -19.64 10.88
CA GLN A 64 0.73 -20.97 10.26
C GLN A 64 1.23 -22.09 11.19
N LEU A 65 2.40 -21.90 11.81
CA LEU A 65 2.96 -22.88 12.72
C LEU A 65 2.09 -23.13 13.95
N LYS A 66 1.36 -22.11 14.42
CA LYS A 66 0.55 -22.17 15.65
C LYS A 66 -0.89 -22.62 15.41
N THR A 67 -1.46 -22.31 14.25
CA THR A 67 -2.89 -22.50 13.98
C THR A 67 -3.18 -23.31 12.72
N ALA A 68 -2.15 -23.83 12.03
CA ALA A 68 -2.28 -24.53 10.76
C ALA A 68 -3.03 -23.73 9.66
N HIS A 69 -3.02 -22.40 9.75
CA HIS A 69 -3.69 -21.48 8.82
C HIS A 69 -2.76 -20.32 8.46
N ASN A 70 -2.77 -19.88 7.20
CA ASN A 70 -2.01 -18.70 6.77
C ASN A 70 -3.00 -17.55 6.56
N PRO A 71 -2.93 -16.45 7.33
CA PRO A 71 -3.82 -15.32 7.10
C PRO A 71 -3.51 -14.59 5.79
N ILE A 72 -2.25 -14.57 5.33
CA ILE A 72 -1.83 -13.83 4.13
C ILE A 72 -1.77 -14.76 2.92
N HIS A 73 -2.56 -14.47 1.90
CA HIS A 73 -2.45 -15.15 0.61
C HIS A 73 -1.24 -14.65 -0.19
N HIS A 74 -1.10 -13.33 -0.34
CA HIS A 74 0.05 -12.72 -1.01
C HIS A 74 0.19 -11.24 -0.65
N MET A 75 1.36 -10.66 -1.00
CA MET A 75 1.65 -9.25 -0.80
C MET A 75 2.16 -8.62 -2.10
N GLU A 76 1.70 -7.40 -2.38
CA GLU A 76 2.24 -6.54 -3.45
C GLU A 76 2.86 -5.29 -2.83
N ARG A 77 4.07 -4.92 -3.26
CA ARG A 77 4.77 -3.74 -2.77
C ARG A 77 5.07 -2.76 -3.90
N ARG A 78 5.07 -1.47 -3.59
CA ARG A 78 5.48 -0.42 -4.52
C ARG A 78 6.03 0.80 -3.79
N VAL A 79 7.07 1.39 -4.36
CA VAL A 79 7.42 2.79 -4.09
C VAL A 79 6.75 3.66 -5.15
N LYS A 80 6.21 4.80 -4.72
CA LYS A 80 5.53 5.74 -5.60
C LYS A 80 6.54 6.36 -6.55
N LYS A 81 6.32 6.22 -7.86
CA LYS A 81 7.17 6.83 -8.89
C LYS A 81 7.19 8.34 -8.76
N LEU A 82 8.35 8.95 -9.01
CA LEU A 82 8.58 10.39 -8.89
C LEU A 82 7.52 11.25 -9.61
N PRO A 83 7.14 11.01 -10.88
CA PRO A 83 6.10 11.82 -11.54
C PRO A 83 4.76 11.81 -10.79
N SER A 84 4.38 10.66 -10.24
CA SER A 84 3.14 10.52 -9.44
C SER A 84 3.25 11.20 -8.08
N LEU A 85 4.46 11.27 -7.49
CA LEU A 85 4.73 11.98 -6.25
C LEU A 85 4.64 13.49 -6.46
N LEU A 86 5.34 14.01 -7.47
CA LEU A 86 5.34 15.43 -7.84
C LEU A 86 3.92 15.91 -8.20
N GLN A 87 3.17 15.13 -8.99
CA GLN A 87 1.78 15.46 -9.29
C GLN A 87 0.90 15.51 -8.03
N LYS A 88 1.17 14.65 -7.05
CA LYS A 88 0.43 14.64 -5.78
C LYS A 88 0.76 15.86 -4.91
N LEU A 89 2.04 16.28 -4.88
CA LEU A 89 2.47 17.52 -4.22
C LEU A 89 1.81 18.74 -4.88
N LYS A 90 1.84 18.81 -6.22
CA LYS A 90 1.18 19.86 -7.00
C LYS A 90 -0.32 19.96 -6.69
N ARG A 91 -1.03 18.82 -6.68
CA ARG A 91 -2.47 18.77 -6.37
C ARG A 91 -2.78 19.22 -4.95
N LYS A 92 -1.86 19.05 -4.01
CA LYS A 92 -1.97 19.53 -2.64
C LYS A 92 -1.50 20.98 -2.44
N GLY A 93 -0.98 21.63 -3.49
CA GLY A 93 -0.41 22.98 -3.39
C GLY A 93 0.86 23.05 -2.55
N LEU A 94 1.62 21.95 -2.48
CA LEU A 94 2.83 21.83 -1.67
C LEU A 94 4.10 22.04 -2.53
N PRO A 95 5.20 22.56 -1.95
CA PRO A 95 6.49 22.61 -2.61
C PRO A 95 6.95 21.25 -3.15
N MET A 96 7.60 21.25 -4.31
CA MET A 96 8.06 20.04 -5.01
C MET A 96 9.44 19.58 -4.52
N THR A 97 9.62 19.50 -3.20
CA THR A 97 10.89 19.07 -2.58
C THR A 97 10.75 17.71 -1.91
N ALA A 98 11.86 16.98 -1.77
CA ALA A 98 11.89 15.69 -1.10
C ALA A 98 11.49 15.79 0.38
N ASP A 99 11.92 16.85 1.08
CA ASP A 99 11.55 17.11 2.48
C ASP A 99 10.03 17.27 2.63
N THR A 100 9.43 18.10 1.77
CA THR A 100 7.97 18.30 1.76
C THR A 100 7.24 16.99 1.48
N ALA A 101 7.78 16.17 0.57
CA ALA A 101 7.24 14.85 0.27
C ALA A 101 7.25 13.94 1.49
N LYS A 102 8.39 13.86 2.19
CA LYS A 102 8.58 13.04 3.40
C LYS A 102 7.61 13.43 4.51
N GLU A 103 7.39 14.73 4.72
CA GLU A 103 6.53 15.24 5.78
C GLU A 103 5.03 15.10 5.49
N ASN A 104 4.61 15.18 4.22
CA ASN A 104 3.19 15.37 3.87
C ASN A 104 2.55 14.22 3.08
N ILE A 105 3.36 13.28 2.59
CA ILE A 105 2.92 12.17 1.74
C ILE A 105 3.24 10.84 2.42
N HIS A 106 2.21 10.18 2.93
CA HIS A 106 2.39 8.94 3.72
C HIS A 106 2.26 7.65 2.88
N ASP A 107 1.92 7.75 1.59
CA ASP A 107 1.78 6.62 0.64
C ASP A 107 2.94 6.60 -0.38
N ILE A 108 4.14 7.06 0.00
CA ILE A 108 5.34 6.92 -0.83
C ILE A 108 5.74 5.44 -0.86
N ALA A 109 5.86 4.79 0.30
CA ALA A 109 5.86 3.34 0.41
C ALA A 109 4.42 2.82 0.58
N GLY A 110 4.02 1.89 -0.27
CA GLY A 110 2.75 1.21 -0.16
C GLY A 110 2.91 -0.31 -0.27
N ILE A 111 2.35 -1.04 0.68
CA ILE A 111 2.21 -2.50 0.61
C ILE A 111 0.73 -2.88 0.66
N ARG A 112 0.31 -3.77 -0.24
CA ARG A 112 -1.00 -4.41 -0.21
C ARG A 112 -0.82 -5.81 0.34
N VAL A 113 -1.62 -6.13 1.35
CA VAL A 113 -1.66 -7.44 1.97
C VAL A 113 -3.02 -8.05 1.65
N VAL A 114 -3.01 -9.07 0.80
CA VAL A 114 -4.22 -9.80 0.42
C VAL A 114 -4.33 -11.02 1.32
N CYS A 115 -5.40 -11.06 2.10
CA CYS A 115 -5.69 -12.07 3.10
C CYS A 115 -6.66 -13.12 2.55
N ASN A 116 -6.64 -14.33 3.11
CA ASN A 116 -7.52 -15.42 2.66
C ASN A 116 -8.97 -15.17 3.05
N TYR A 117 -9.21 -14.74 4.29
CA TYR A 117 -10.55 -14.47 4.79
C TYR A 117 -10.69 -13.07 5.39
N LEU A 118 -11.92 -12.71 5.78
CA LEU A 118 -12.24 -11.39 6.30
C LEU A 118 -11.61 -11.16 7.68
N ASP A 119 -11.67 -12.15 8.57
CA ASP A 119 -11.13 -12.06 9.93
C ASP A 119 -9.59 -11.98 9.94
N ASP A 120 -8.95 -12.51 8.90
CA ASP A 120 -7.50 -12.44 8.72
C ASP A 120 -7.02 -10.99 8.57
N ILE A 121 -7.82 -10.09 7.98
CA ILE A 121 -7.49 -8.66 7.86
C ILE A 121 -7.22 -8.07 9.25
N TYR A 122 -8.13 -8.32 10.19
CA TYR A 122 -8.05 -7.79 11.55
C TYR A 122 -7.01 -8.54 12.39
N THR A 123 -6.79 -9.81 12.10
CA THR A 123 -5.72 -10.59 12.72
C THR A 123 -4.34 -10.03 12.35
N VAL A 124 -4.09 -9.77 11.06
CA VAL A 124 -2.83 -9.19 10.59
C VAL A 124 -2.65 -7.76 11.13
N GLU A 125 -3.70 -6.93 11.12
CA GLU A 125 -3.68 -5.60 11.75
C GLU A 125 -3.22 -5.71 13.21
N ARG A 126 -3.90 -6.53 14.01
CA ARG A 126 -3.63 -6.66 15.44
C ARG A 126 -2.20 -7.13 15.70
N LEU A 127 -1.75 -8.18 15.01
CA LEU A 127 -0.42 -8.76 15.20
C LEU A 127 0.70 -7.78 14.82
N LEU A 128 0.52 -7.03 13.74
CA LEU A 128 1.50 -6.02 13.32
C LEU A 128 1.58 -4.87 14.34
N LEU A 129 0.43 -4.36 14.80
CA LEU A 129 0.38 -3.24 15.75
C LEU A 129 0.78 -3.62 17.18
N GLN A 130 0.92 -4.90 17.49
CA GLN A 130 1.47 -5.39 18.76
C GLN A 130 3.01 -5.29 18.83
N GLN A 131 3.69 -5.11 17.69
CA GLN A 131 5.15 -4.97 17.66
C GLN A 131 5.58 -3.62 18.26
N SER A 132 6.55 -3.65 19.17
CA SER A 132 6.96 -2.46 19.95
C SER A 132 7.58 -1.33 19.11
N ASP A 133 8.07 -1.65 17.92
CA ASP A 133 8.74 -0.74 16.99
C ASP A 133 7.83 -0.28 15.83
N ILE A 134 6.56 -0.67 15.83
CA ILE A 134 5.57 -0.22 14.85
C ILE A 134 4.63 0.79 15.51
N LYS A 135 4.53 1.99 14.92
CA LYS A 135 3.64 3.06 15.43
C LYS A 135 2.52 3.35 14.43
N LEU A 136 1.27 3.26 14.88
CA LEU A 136 0.12 3.63 14.06
C LEU A 136 0.00 5.16 13.95
N LEU A 137 0.10 5.70 12.74
CA LEU A 137 -0.17 7.11 12.44
C LEU A 137 -1.61 7.36 12.01
N LYS A 138 -2.21 6.41 11.29
CA LYS A 138 -3.57 6.58 10.73
C LYS A 138 -4.23 5.24 10.48
N ARG A 139 -5.51 5.14 10.82
CA ARG A 139 -6.37 4.00 10.50
C ARG A 139 -7.62 4.48 9.77
N LYS A 140 -7.99 3.79 8.68
CA LYS A 140 -9.23 4.03 7.93
C LYS A 140 -9.84 2.69 7.53
N ASP A 141 -11.01 2.39 8.07
CA ASP A 141 -11.67 1.09 7.88
C ASP A 141 -12.80 1.19 6.85
N TYR A 142 -12.47 0.92 5.58
CA TYR A 142 -13.49 0.83 4.53
C TYR A 142 -14.08 -0.57 4.40
N VAL A 143 -13.68 -1.52 5.25
CA VAL A 143 -14.35 -2.81 5.34
C VAL A 143 -15.64 -2.64 6.16
N GLU A 144 -15.53 -2.00 7.32
CA GLU A 144 -16.68 -1.64 8.16
C GLU A 144 -17.54 -0.53 7.54
N THR A 145 -16.90 0.48 6.94
CA THR A 145 -17.58 1.60 6.28
C THR A 145 -17.19 1.73 4.80
N PRO A 146 -17.75 0.89 3.92
CA PRO A 146 -17.44 0.93 2.49
C PRO A 146 -17.70 2.30 1.88
N LYS A 147 -16.89 2.67 0.88
CA LYS A 147 -17.16 3.90 0.12
C LYS A 147 -18.43 3.75 -0.71
N ALA A 148 -19.01 4.88 -1.10
CA ALA A 148 -20.22 4.93 -1.93
C ALA A 148 -20.10 4.23 -3.30
N ASN A 149 -18.89 3.96 -3.79
CA ASN A 149 -18.66 3.19 -5.02
C ASN A 149 -18.55 1.67 -4.78
N GLY A 150 -18.60 1.19 -3.54
CA GLY A 150 -18.42 -0.23 -3.20
C GLY A 150 -17.00 -0.61 -2.79
N TYR A 151 -16.06 0.34 -2.79
CA TYR A 151 -14.68 0.06 -2.41
C TYR A 151 -14.55 -0.34 -0.92
N MET A 152 -13.89 -1.46 -0.68
CA MET A 152 -13.58 -2.01 0.63
C MET A 152 -12.09 -2.32 0.77
N SER A 153 -11.51 -1.94 1.91
CA SER A 153 -10.12 -2.23 2.33
C SER A 153 -9.88 -1.57 3.69
N LEU A 154 -9.05 -2.19 4.53
CA LEU A 154 -8.54 -1.54 5.74
C LEU A 154 -7.19 -0.86 5.40
N HIS A 155 -7.10 0.45 5.64
CA HIS A 155 -5.89 1.23 5.39
C HIS A 155 -5.24 1.64 6.70
N LEU A 156 -3.99 1.24 6.87
CA LEU A 156 -3.12 1.65 7.96
C LEU A 156 -2.00 2.51 7.40
N VAL A 157 -1.61 3.55 8.12
CA VAL A 157 -0.32 4.20 7.95
C VAL A 157 0.45 3.95 9.23
N VAL A 158 1.58 3.27 9.13
CA VAL A 158 2.46 2.98 10.26
C VAL A 158 3.83 3.58 10.04
N THR A 159 4.60 3.86 11.10
CA THR A 159 6.05 4.10 10.97
C THR A 159 6.83 2.87 11.40
N VAL A 160 7.97 2.68 10.76
CA VAL A 160 9.01 1.70 11.11
C VAL A 160 10.36 2.41 11.20
N PRO A 161 11.18 2.13 12.23
CA PRO A 161 12.53 2.69 12.31
C PRO A 161 13.47 1.99 11.33
N LEU A 162 14.16 2.77 10.50
CA LEU A 162 15.24 2.30 9.64
C LEU A 162 16.58 2.62 10.24
N PHE A 163 17.44 1.61 10.40
CA PHE A 163 18.79 1.77 10.91
C PHE A 163 19.76 1.93 9.74
N LEU A 164 20.02 3.19 9.36
CA LEU A 164 20.91 3.56 8.26
C LEU A 164 22.30 3.96 8.78
N THR A 165 23.24 4.20 7.86
CA THR A 165 24.63 4.60 8.18
C THR A 165 24.71 5.86 9.02
N ASP A 166 23.81 6.81 8.76
CA ASP A 166 23.83 8.15 9.37
C ASP A 166 22.84 8.28 10.53
N GLY A 167 22.21 7.18 10.94
CA GLY A 167 21.33 7.11 12.09
C GLY A 167 19.99 6.42 11.83
N VAL A 168 19.05 6.65 12.74
CA VAL A 168 17.72 6.02 12.69
C VAL A 168 16.71 6.96 12.03
N VAL A 169 16.01 6.47 11.01
CA VAL A 169 14.96 7.22 10.30
C VAL A 169 13.62 6.53 10.43
N GLU A 170 12.69 7.15 11.16
CA GLU A 170 11.29 6.71 11.23
C GLU A 170 10.59 6.99 9.89
N THR A 171 10.17 5.93 9.21
CA THR A 171 9.65 6.05 7.84
C THR A 171 8.21 5.55 7.76
N PRO A 172 7.26 6.35 7.23
CA PRO A 172 5.87 5.94 7.11
C PRO A 172 5.66 4.96 5.95
N VAL A 173 4.83 3.94 6.17
CA VAL A 173 4.39 2.96 5.16
C VAL A 173 2.87 2.87 5.19
N GLU A 174 2.24 3.00 4.02
CA GLU A 174 0.81 2.72 3.85
C GLU A 174 0.60 1.21 3.62
N ILE A 175 -0.19 0.58 4.49
CA ILE A 175 -0.56 -0.83 4.42
C ILE A 175 -2.04 -0.90 4.06
N GLN A 176 -2.36 -1.59 2.96
CA GLN A 176 -3.73 -1.82 2.53
C GLN A 176 -4.05 -3.31 2.69
N LEU A 177 -4.88 -3.63 3.68
CA LEU A 177 -5.35 -4.98 3.95
C LEU A 177 -6.68 -5.21 3.24
N ARG A 178 -6.80 -6.34 2.55
CA ARG A 178 -7.97 -6.73 1.73
C ARG A 178 -8.12 -8.25 1.71
N THR A 179 -9.32 -8.73 1.42
CA THR A 179 -9.52 -10.12 0.98
C THR A 179 -9.18 -10.28 -0.50
N ILE A 180 -9.16 -11.53 -0.98
CA ILE A 180 -8.99 -11.86 -2.41
C ILE A 180 -10.08 -11.21 -3.26
N GLY A 181 -11.34 -11.28 -2.83
CA GLY A 181 -12.48 -10.69 -3.53
C GLY A 181 -12.42 -9.17 -3.59
N MET A 182 -12.04 -8.53 -2.48
CA MET A 182 -11.83 -7.07 -2.44
C MET A 182 -10.72 -6.61 -3.40
N ASP A 183 -9.62 -7.36 -3.50
CA ASP A 183 -8.53 -7.04 -4.43
C ASP A 183 -8.92 -7.24 -5.90
N MET A 184 -9.66 -8.32 -6.20
CA MET A 184 -10.22 -8.56 -7.53
C MET A 184 -11.13 -7.39 -7.96
N TRP A 185 -12.06 -6.98 -7.09
CA TRP A 185 -12.98 -5.88 -7.35
C TRP A 185 -12.24 -4.56 -7.59
N ALA A 186 -11.32 -4.21 -6.68
CA ALA A 186 -10.59 -2.95 -6.77
C ALA A 186 -9.64 -2.89 -7.98
N SER A 187 -9.12 -4.03 -8.42
CA SER A 187 -8.31 -4.12 -9.64
C SER A 187 -9.12 -3.78 -10.89
N LEU A 188 -10.38 -4.23 -10.96
CA LEU A 188 -11.29 -3.88 -12.04
C LEU A 188 -11.68 -2.40 -12.02
N GLU A 189 -12.08 -1.89 -10.85
CA GLU A 189 -12.45 -0.48 -10.67
C GLU A 189 -11.30 0.46 -11.06
N HIS A 190 -10.08 0.16 -10.61
CA HIS A 190 -8.91 0.97 -10.93
C HIS A 190 -8.61 0.98 -12.43
N LYS A 191 -8.80 -0.15 -13.13
CA LYS A 191 -8.59 -0.25 -14.59
C LYS A 191 -9.60 0.60 -15.37
N LEU A 192 -10.84 0.69 -14.90
CA LEU A 192 -11.89 1.49 -15.50
C LEU A 192 -11.61 2.99 -15.35
N HIS A 193 -11.21 3.42 -14.14
CA HIS A 193 -10.86 4.82 -13.89
C HIS A 193 -9.57 5.26 -14.59
N TYR A 194 -8.52 4.41 -14.62
CA TYR A 194 -7.22 4.79 -15.19
C TYR A 194 -7.25 4.97 -16.71
N LYS A 195 -8.03 4.17 -17.44
CA LYS A 195 -8.11 4.26 -18.90
C LYS A 195 -9.13 5.27 -19.42
N SER A 196 -9.77 6.05 -18.52
CA SER A 196 -10.76 7.08 -18.87
C SER A 196 -11.75 6.60 -19.93
N PHE A 197 -12.31 5.41 -19.75
CA PHE A 197 -13.35 4.92 -20.65
C PHE A 197 -14.50 5.93 -20.67
N LYS A 198 -15.02 6.25 -21.85
CA LYS A 198 -16.05 7.31 -22.03
C LYS A 198 -17.38 7.03 -21.31
N ASN A 199 -17.52 5.92 -20.59
CA ASN A 199 -18.76 5.48 -19.96
C ASN A 199 -18.55 4.85 -18.57
N THR A 200 -17.53 5.27 -17.81
CA THR A 200 -17.27 4.71 -16.47
C THR A 200 -18.48 4.80 -15.53
N ASP A 201 -19.29 5.85 -15.65
CA ASP A 201 -20.49 6.04 -14.84
C ASP A 201 -21.56 4.96 -15.10
N SER A 202 -21.63 4.39 -16.31
CA SER A 202 -22.62 3.34 -16.62
C SER A 202 -22.36 2.02 -15.89
N TYR A 203 -21.14 1.82 -15.37
CA TYR A 203 -20.76 0.60 -14.65
C TYR A 203 -20.78 0.77 -13.14
N ARG A 204 -21.07 1.98 -12.62
CA ARG A 204 -20.98 2.27 -11.19
C ARG A 204 -21.91 1.40 -10.35
N ASP A 205 -23.17 1.29 -10.75
CA ASP A 205 -24.17 0.51 -10.02
C ASP A 205 -23.88 -0.99 -10.10
N LEU A 206 -23.46 -1.48 -11.28
CA LEU A 206 -23.06 -2.87 -11.46
C LEU A 206 -21.80 -3.22 -10.66
N LEU A 207 -20.81 -2.33 -10.60
CA LEU A 207 -19.64 -2.52 -9.74
C LEU A 207 -20.06 -2.55 -8.27
N LYS A 208 -20.98 -1.69 -7.85
CA LYS A 208 -21.47 -1.71 -6.47
C LYS A 208 -22.16 -3.04 -6.14
N GLU A 209 -23.02 -3.54 -7.03
CA GLU A 209 -23.65 -4.86 -6.92
C GLU A 209 -22.60 -5.98 -6.83
N CYS A 210 -21.59 -5.96 -7.70
CA CYS A 210 -20.48 -6.92 -7.66
C CYS A 210 -19.72 -6.88 -6.32
N ALA A 211 -19.54 -5.69 -5.72
CA ALA A 211 -18.89 -5.58 -4.41
C ALA A 211 -19.73 -6.25 -3.31
N ASP A 212 -21.05 -6.05 -3.35
CA ASP A 212 -21.98 -6.60 -2.37
C ASP A 212 -22.12 -8.13 -2.52
N ASP A 213 -22.13 -8.64 -3.75
CA ASP A 213 -22.12 -10.07 -4.05
C ASP A 213 -20.83 -10.74 -3.55
N ILE A 214 -19.67 -10.13 -3.82
CA ILE A 214 -18.38 -10.62 -3.33
C ILE A 214 -18.39 -10.68 -1.81
N ALA A 215 -18.83 -9.61 -1.13
CA ALA A 215 -18.91 -9.57 0.33
C ALA A 215 -19.81 -10.70 0.88
N SER A 216 -20.95 -10.95 0.23
CA SER A 216 -21.88 -12.01 0.60
C SER A 216 -21.27 -13.41 0.45
N VAL A 217 -20.52 -13.65 -0.62
CA VAL A 217 -19.82 -14.93 -0.84
C VAL A 217 -18.69 -15.11 0.17
N GLU A 218 -17.85 -14.11 0.37
CA GLU A 218 -16.71 -14.18 1.31
C GLU A 218 -17.19 -14.36 2.75
N ALA A 219 -18.30 -13.75 3.15
CA ALA A 219 -18.90 -13.97 4.47
C ALA A 219 -19.37 -15.42 4.69
N LYS A 220 -19.90 -16.08 3.64
CA LYS A 220 -20.26 -17.50 3.71
C LYS A 220 -19.01 -18.38 3.79
N MET A 221 -17.98 -18.06 3.01
CA MET A 221 -16.71 -18.79 3.04
C MET A 221 -15.99 -18.66 4.38
N GLN A 222 -15.99 -17.48 5.00
CA GLN A 222 -15.49 -17.25 6.35
C GLN A 222 -16.20 -18.16 7.36
N ARG A 223 -17.54 -18.27 7.29
CA ARG A 223 -18.30 -19.14 8.19
C ARG A 223 -17.88 -20.60 8.06
N VAL A 224 -17.79 -21.11 6.82
CA VAL A 224 -17.35 -22.50 6.58
C VAL A 224 -15.93 -22.71 7.11
N HIS A 225 -15.03 -21.75 6.93
CA HIS A 225 -13.67 -21.82 7.46
C HIS A 225 -13.65 -21.91 8.99
N LEU A 226 -14.43 -21.07 9.67
CA LEU A 226 -14.57 -21.12 11.12
C LEU A 226 -15.16 -22.45 11.60
N ASP A 227 -16.17 -22.97 10.92
CA ASP A 227 -16.81 -24.25 11.29
C ASP A 227 -15.81 -25.41 11.22
N ILE A 228 -14.95 -25.46 10.19
CA ILE A 228 -13.91 -26.48 10.04
C ILE A 228 -12.87 -26.38 11.18
N GLN A 229 -12.41 -25.17 11.51
CA GLN A 229 -11.44 -24.99 12.59
C GLN A 229 -11.98 -25.42 13.96
N HIS A 230 -13.27 -25.18 14.24
CA HIS A 230 -13.90 -25.62 15.50
C HIS A 230 -14.03 -27.14 15.61
N ASP A 231 -14.13 -27.85 14.48
CA ASP A 231 -14.23 -29.31 14.48
C ASP A 231 -12.85 -29.98 14.59
N ASP A 232 -11.77 -29.33 14.12
CA ASP A 232 -10.40 -29.82 14.29
C ASP A 232 -9.87 -29.65 15.74
N GLU A 233 -10.48 -28.79 16.55
CA GLU A 233 -10.12 -28.56 17.96
C GLU A 233 -10.80 -29.54 18.96
N LYS A 234 -11.72 -30.40 18.50
CA LYS A 234 -12.42 -31.41 19.33
C LYS A 234 -11.74 -32.76 19.31
#